data_AF-A0A554I7Q7-F1
#
_entry.id   AF-A0A554I7Q7-F1
#
_cell.length_a   1.000
_cell.length_b   1.000
_cell.length_c   1.000
_cell.angle_alpha   90.00
_cell.angle_beta   90.00
_cell.angle_gamma   90.00
#
_symmetry.space_group_name_H-M   'P 1'
#
loop_
_entity.id
_entity.type
_entity.pdbx_description
1 polymer ?
#
loop_
_entity_poly.entity_id
_entity_poly.type
_entity_poly.pdbx_seq_one_letter_code
_entity_poly.pdbx_strand_id
1 'polypeptide(L)' 'EELGGNVSSGVSRKADYVVAGENPGSKYDRALALGVKIVSEKEFGELLK' A
#
# COMPACT_ATOMS: atom_id res chain seq x y z
N GLU A 1 3.74 2.07 -15.91
CA GLU A 1 2.36 1.77 -15.47
C GLU A 1 1.81 0.63 -16.33
N GLU A 2 2.15 -0.63 -16.03
CA GLU A 2 1.87 -1.77 -16.92
C GLU A 2 0.55 -2.51 -16.63
N LEU A 3 -0.09 -2.24 -15.49
CA LEU A 3 -1.36 -2.86 -15.07
C LEU A 3 -2.49 -1.85 -14.80
N GLY A 4 -2.32 -0.58 -15.21
CA GLY A 4 -3.31 0.48 -14.95
C GLY A 4 -3.39 0.94 -13.47
N GLY A 5 -2.49 0.45 -12.61
CA GLY A 5 -2.40 0.88 -11.21
C GLY A 5 -1.78 2.27 -11.09
N ASN A 6 -2.47 3.18 -10.40
CA ASN A 6 -2.01 4.54 -10.16
C ASN A 6 -1.10 4.57 -8.92
N VAL A 7 0.21 4.71 -9.12
CA VAL A 7 1.19 4.68 -8.01
C VAL A 7 1.36 6.09 -7.45
N SER A 8 0.78 6.32 -6.27
CA SER A 8 0.92 7.58 -5.55
C SER A 8 2.01 7.48 -4.48
N SER A 9 2.87 8.50 -4.36
CA SER A 9 3.93 8.54 -3.34
C SER A 9 3.41 8.72 -1.90
N GLY A 10 2.13 9.09 -1.75
CA GLY A 10 1.45 9.28 -0.47
C GLY A 10 0.30 8.30 -0.26
N VAL A 11 0.12 7.87 0.99
CA VAL A 11 -1.07 7.11 1.40
C VAL A 11 -2.24 8.08 1.45
N SER A 12 -3.21 7.86 0.56
CA SER A 12 -4.44 8.63 0.49
C SER A 12 -5.61 7.77 0.92
N ARG A 13 -6.69 8.40 1.41
CA ARG A 13 -7.90 7.70 1.88
C ARG A 13 -8.63 6.91 0.79
N LYS A 14 -8.26 7.13 -0.48
CA LYS A 14 -8.78 6.43 -1.65
C LYS A 14 -7.96 5.18 -2.00
N ALA A 15 -6.81 4.98 -1.35
CA ALA A 15 -6.01 3.79 -1.56
C ALA A 15 -6.69 2.61 -0.88
N ASP A 16 -6.89 1.52 -1.61
CA ASP A 16 -7.44 0.28 -1.07
C ASP A 16 -6.37 -0.51 -0.31
N TYR A 17 -5.11 -0.45 -0.78
CA TYR A 17 -3.99 -1.21 -0.24
C TYR A 17 -2.74 -0.34 -0.07
N VAL A 18 -2.00 -0.57 1.00
CA VAL A 18 -0.66 -0.03 1.23
C VAL A 18 0.30 -1.19 1.39
N VAL A 19 1.29 -1.26 0.52
CA VAL A 19 2.37 -2.24 0.64
C VAL A 19 3.39 -1.72 1.64
N ALA A 20 3.53 -2.41 2.77
CA ALA A 20 4.50 -2.09 3.81
C ALA A 20 5.61 -3.15 3.83
N GLY A 21 6.85 -2.71 3.59
CA GLY A 21 8.05 -3.52 3.79
C GLY A 21 8.51 -3.53 5.25
N GLU A 22 9.73 -4.01 5.51
CA GLU A 22 10.29 -4.18 6.86
C GLU A 22 10.42 -2.88 7.68
N ASN A 23 10.46 -1.71 7.02
CA ASN A 23 10.53 -0.43 7.72
C ASN A 23 9.64 0.63 7.05
N PRO A 24 8.32 0.57 7.26
CA PRO A 24 7.35 1.34 6.48
C PRO A 24 7.18 2.79 6.97
N GLY A 25 7.79 3.13 8.12
CA GLY A 25 7.86 4.48 8.67
C GLY A 25 6.50 5.21 8.70
N SER A 26 6.52 6.51 8.40
CA SER A 26 5.35 7.39 8.49
C SER A 26 4.21 7.05 7.50
N LYS A 27 4.45 6.14 6.53
CA LYS A 27 3.39 5.66 5.61
C LYS A 27 2.50 4.62 6.28
N TYR A 28 3.06 3.80 7.17
CA TYR A 28 2.29 2.83 7.96
C TYR A 28 1.36 3.52 8.95
N ASP A 29 1.86 4.50 9.69
CA ASP A 29 1.05 5.27 10.64
C ASP A 29 -0.09 6.01 9.92
N ARG A 30 0.18 6.56 8.73
CA ARG A 30 -0.87 7.17 7.90
C ARG A 30 -1.88 6.16 7.40
N ALA A 31 -1.46 4.97 6.99
CA ALA A 31 -2.36 3.91 6.55
C ALA A 31 -3.28 3.44 7.68
N LEU A 32 -2.72 3.24 8.88
CA LEU A 32 -3.49 2.93 10.09
C LEU A 32 -4.48 4.05 10.43
N ALA A 33 -4.04 5.31 10.44
CA ALA A 33 -4.89 6.46 10.76
C ALA A 33 -6.03 6.65 9.76
N LEU A 34 -5.81 6.27 8.50
CA LEU A 34 -6.81 6.35 7.43
C LEU A 34 -7.69 5.09 7.33
N GLY A 35 -7.35 4.01 8.04
CA GLY A 35 -8.06 2.73 7.99
C GLY A 35 -7.84 1.95 6.69
N VAL A 36 -6.72 2.21 6.00
CA VAL A 36 -6.39 1.54 4.74
C VAL A 36 -5.77 0.18 5.01
N LYS A 37 -6.10 -0.83 4.20
CA LYS A 37 -5.58 -2.18 4.38
C LYS A 37 -4.09 -2.22 4.05
N ILE A 38 -3.29 -2.70 5.00
CA ILE A 38 -1.85 -2.85 4.84
C ILE A 38 -1.57 -4.29 4.44
N VAL A 39 -0.79 -4.47 3.38
CA VAL A 39 -0.38 -5.79 2.85
C VAL A 39 1.14 -5.84 2.77
N SER A 40 1.69 -7.04 2.91
CA SER A 40 3.13 -7.26 2.71
C SER A 40 3.51 -7.28 1.23
N GLU A 41 4.79 -7.09 0.91
CA GLU A 41 5.29 -7.25 -0.48
C GLU A 41 5.00 -8.65 -1.04
N LYS A 42 5.03 -9.68 -0.19
CA LYS A 42 4.65 -11.05 -0.58
C LYS A 42 3.19 -11.15 -0.98
N GLU A 43 2.27 -10.67 -0.15
CA GLU A 43 0.83 -10.68 -0.48
C GLU A 43 0.53 -9.84 -1.73
N PHE A 44 1.21 -8.70 -1.90
CA PHE A 44 1.07 -7.90 -3.10
C PHE A 44 1.53 -8.66 -4.35
N GLY A 45 2.63 -9.43 -4.26
CA GLY A 45 3.09 -10.32 -5.32
C GLY A 45 2.12 -11.46 -5.64
N GLU A 46 1.34 -11.95 -4.65
CA GLU A 46 0.28 -12.93 -4.89
C GLU A 46 -0.96 -12.32 -5.56
N LEU A 47 -1.26 -11.05 -5.29
CA LEU A 47 -2.36 -10.32 -5.95
C LEU A 47 -2.09 -9.97 -7.41
N LEU A 48 -0.81 -9.90 -7.81
CA LEU A 48 -0.38 -9.59 -9.17
C LEU A 48 -0.21 -10.83 -10.07
N LYS A 49 -0.36 -12.04 -9.52
CA LYS A 49 -0.31 -13.31 -10.26
C LYS A 49 -1.63 -13.61 -10.95
#